data_AF-A0A2S5RHW2-F1
#
_entry.id   AF-A0A2S5RHW2-F1
#
_cell.length_a   1.000
_cell.length_b   1.000
_cell.length_c   1.000
_cell.angle_alpha   90.00
_cell.angle_beta   90.00
_cell.angle_gamma   90.00
#
_symmetry.space_group_name_H-M   'P 1'
#
loop_
_entity.id
_entity.type
_entity.pdbx_description
1 polymer ?
#
loop_
_entity_poly.entity_id
_entity_poly.type
_entity_poly.pdbx_seq_one_letter_code
_entity_poly.pdbx_strand_id
1 'polypeptide(L)'
;MVQGTFSLYRLTIFLLLFDLTMFICTLKKKFFYVMNKLLFFFLFATTTSEILAKIYPEEIVEMFEQNPEMFNILAQMSYHYMADRENASDSKENLLKKSLETITLDSIPGIELTNFEKDSMPKNSIVAFVSPYCPHCRTLIKNLIQLEKEKFFGNHTTVHVVYAPTNSASHCATKALLAAHKMKKNDGLLKALDIIDTRFSPVEAMDWPKLFSHHHPEIPEKTFSQTMNCPATEQHSKKCAEYIRKFNMDSLPVIAIYTKSPNTKTSAVDMILGNPSHIGLLTQALKVKLKIK
;
A
#
# COMPACT_ATOMS: atom_id res chain seq x y z
N MET A 1 -41.12 -1.24 -24.82
CA MET A 1 -41.60 -1.69 -23.50
C MET A 1 -41.02 -3.07 -23.19
N VAL A 2 -39.80 -3.17 -22.65
CA VAL A 2 -39.30 -4.21 -21.71
C VAL A 2 -37.96 -3.68 -21.18
N GLN A 3 -37.97 -2.77 -20.21
CA GLN A 3 -36.72 -2.25 -19.61
C GLN A 3 -36.85 -1.89 -18.11
N GLY A 4 -37.94 -2.31 -17.46
CA GLY A 4 -38.22 -1.97 -16.05
C GLY A 4 -38.19 -3.15 -15.07
N THR A 5 -38.18 -4.40 -15.54
CA THR A 5 -38.30 -5.59 -14.68
C THR A 5 -36.97 -6.16 -14.21
N PHE A 6 -35.86 -5.86 -14.90
CA PHE A 6 -34.53 -6.40 -14.60
C PHE A 6 -33.86 -5.74 -13.37
N SER A 7 -34.22 -4.48 -13.08
CA SER A 7 -33.67 -3.71 -11.96
C SER A 7 -34.29 -4.10 -10.61
N LEU A 8 -35.58 -4.43 -10.59
CA LEU A 8 -36.26 -4.79 -9.34
C LEU A 8 -35.74 -6.11 -8.80
N TYR A 9 -35.53 -7.11 -9.67
CA TYR A 9 -35.09 -8.44 -9.26
C TYR A 9 -33.69 -8.44 -8.62
N ARG A 10 -32.76 -7.65 -9.17
CA ARG A 10 -31.40 -7.48 -8.58
C ARG A 10 -31.45 -6.76 -7.24
N LEU A 11 -32.30 -5.74 -7.12
CA LEU A 11 -32.48 -5.01 -5.86
C LEU A 11 -33.13 -5.91 -4.79
N THR A 12 -34.10 -6.76 -5.17
CA THR A 12 -34.73 -7.70 -4.23
C THR A 12 -33.75 -8.78 -3.77
N ILE A 13 -32.91 -9.32 -4.67
CA ILE A 13 -31.85 -10.27 -4.29
C ILE A 13 -30.82 -9.61 -3.39
N PHE A 14 -30.42 -8.37 -3.68
CA PHE A 14 -29.46 -7.64 -2.86
C PHE A 14 -30.01 -7.34 -1.46
N LEU A 15 -31.27 -6.90 -1.35
CA LEU A 15 -31.93 -6.66 -0.07
C LEU A 15 -32.11 -7.96 0.73
N LEU A 16 -32.46 -9.08 0.06
CA LEU A 16 -32.55 -10.40 0.71
C LEU A 16 -31.19 -10.90 1.20
N LEU A 17 -30.11 -10.69 0.43
CA LEU A 17 -28.76 -11.03 0.87
C LEU A 17 -28.33 -10.13 2.02
N PHE A 18 -28.64 -8.84 1.97
CA PHE A 18 -28.31 -7.89 3.03
C PHE A 18 -29.03 -8.22 4.35
N ASP A 19 -30.34 -8.46 4.31
CA ASP A 19 -31.13 -8.85 5.48
C ASP A 19 -30.69 -10.20 6.05
N LEU A 20 -30.36 -11.16 5.18
CA LEU A 20 -29.81 -12.45 5.59
C LEU A 20 -28.43 -12.27 6.27
N THR A 21 -27.58 -11.40 5.75
CA THR A 21 -26.25 -11.10 6.32
C THR A 21 -26.37 -10.40 7.68
N MET A 22 -27.30 -9.46 7.81
CA MET A 22 -27.60 -8.76 9.07
C MET A 22 -28.20 -9.70 10.12
N PHE A 23 -29.08 -10.62 9.72
CA PHE A 23 -29.66 -11.66 10.56
C PHE A 23 -28.63 -12.72 11.00
N ILE A 24 -27.63 -13.01 10.16
CA ILE A 24 -26.54 -13.94 10.49
C ILE A 24 -25.49 -13.28 11.40
N CYS A 25 -25.21 -11.98 11.23
CA CYS A 25 -24.31 -11.21 12.10
C CYS A 25 -24.78 -11.15 13.56
N THR A 26 -26.08 -11.32 13.81
CA THR A 26 -26.64 -11.38 15.17
C THR A 26 -26.38 -12.72 15.87
N LEU A 27 -26.02 -13.79 15.13
CA LEU A 27 -25.78 -15.14 15.67
C LEU A 27 -24.27 -15.44 15.79
N LYS A 28 -23.65 -14.87 16.83
CA LYS A 28 -22.21 -14.83 17.17
C LYS A 28 -21.40 -16.16 17.20
N LYS A 29 -21.93 -17.33 16.85
CA LYS A 29 -21.19 -18.62 16.94
C LYS A 29 -21.22 -19.52 15.70
N LYS A 30 -21.94 -19.17 14.63
CA LYS A 30 -22.02 -20.01 13.41
C LYS A 30 -21.59 -19.31 12.12
N PHE A 31 -20.93 -18.15 12.23
CA PHE A 31 -20.48 -17.35 11.09
C PHE A 31 -19.59 -18.15 10.12
N PHE A 32 -18.64 -18.96 10.62
CA PHE A 32 -17.71 -19.72 9.78
C PHE A 32 -18.37 -20.82 8.93
N TYR A 33 -19.39 -21.50 9.47
CA TYR A 33 -20.11 -22.56 8.75
C TYR A 33 -21.02 -21.96 7.66
N VAL A 34 -21.59 -20.80 7.94
CA VAL A 34 -22.50 -20.10 7.02
C VAL A 34 -21.73 -19.36 5.94
N MET A 35 -20.55 -18.79 6.25
CA MET A 35 -19.70 -18.14 5.25
C MET A 35 -19.08 -19.16 4.29
N ASN A 36 -18.72 -20.36 4.77
CA ASN A 36 -18.34 -21.45 3.87
C ASN A 36 -19.51 -21.89 2.99
N LYS A 37 -20.75 -21.94 3.50
CA LYS A 37 -21.93 -22.20 2.66
C LYS A 37 -22.24 -21.07 1.69
N LEU A 38 -22.09 -19.80 2.07
CA LEU A 38 -22.33 -18.63 1.21
C LEU A 38 -21.28 -18.54 0.11
N LEU A 39 -20.00 -18.76 0.43
CA LEU A 39 -18.92 -18.84 -0.54
C LEU A 39 -19.11 -20.06 -1.45
N PHE A 40 -19.53 -21.20 -0.90
CA PHE A 40 -19.87 -22.40 -1.68
C PHE A 40 -21.09 -22.16 -2.58
N PHE A 41 -22.13 -21.45 -2.12
CA PHE A 41 -23.29 -21.07 -2.93
C PHE A 41 -22.95 -20.04 -3.99
N PHE A 42 -22.05 -19.09 -3.72
CA PHE A 42 -21.53 -18.16 -4.72
C PHE A 42 -20.73 -18.92 -5.79
N LEU A 43 -19.85 -19.85 -5.36
CA LEU A 43 -19.05 -20.68 -6.26
C LEU A 43 -19.89 -21.72 -7.03
N PHE A 44 -20.99 -22.23 -6.46
CA PHE A 44 -21.90 -23.18 -7.15
C PHE A 44 -22.95 -22.48 -8.03
N ALA A 45 -23.38 -21.27 -7.68
CA ALA A 45 -24.20 -20.45 -8.57
C ALA A 45 -23.42 -20.05 -9.83
N THR A 46 -22.08 -19.89 -9.72
CA THR A 46 -21.21 -19.69 -10.88
C THR A 46 -20.92 -20.97 -11.69
N THR A 47 -21.21 -22.17 -11.18
CA THR A 47 -21.07 -23.42 -11.96
C THR A 47 -22.37 -23.84 -12.65
N THR A 48 -23.50 -23.21 -12.33
CA THR A 48 -24.81 -23.48 -12.97
C THR A 48 -25.36 -22.32 -13.79
N SER A 49 -24.60 -21.23 -13.91
CA SER A 49 -24.84 -20.18 -14.87
C SER A 49 -23.56 -19.88 -15.64
N GLU A 50 -23.59 -20.00 -16.97
CA GLU A 50 -22.52 -19.54 -17.89
C GLU A 50 -22.38 -17.99 -17.89
N ILE A 51 -22.70 -17.34 -16.77
CA ILE A 51 -22.56 -15.91 -16.58
C ILE A 51 -21.60 -15.74 -15.42
N LEU A 52 -20.30 -15.88 -15.72
CA LEU A 52 -19.25 -15.24 -14.93
C LEU A 52 -19.55 -13.74 -14.96
N ALA A 53 -20.29 -13.25 -13.96
CA ALA A 53 -20.44 -11.84 -13.74
C ALA A 53 -19.03 -11.28 -13.50
N LYS A 54 -18.46 -10.64 -14.52
CA LYS A 54 -17.25 -9.84 -14.38
C LYS A 54 -17.60 -8.72 -13.42
N ILE A 55 -17.21 -8.86 -12.15
CA ILE A 55 -17.23 -7.75 -11.22
C ILE A 55 -16.08 -6.83 -11.63
N TYR A 56 -16.42 -5.63 -12.04
CA TYR A 56 -15.45 -4.66 -12.50
C TYR A 56 -14.85 -3.91 -11.29
N PRO A 57 -13.54 -3.59 -11.29
CA PRO A 57 -12.91 -2.83 -10.21
C PRO A 57 -13.65 -1.52 -9.87
N GLU A 58 -14.27 -0.91 -10.85
CA GLU A 58 -15.08 0.31 -10.72
C GLU A 58 -16.33 0.09 -9.85
N GLU A 59 -17.02 -1.04 -10.01
CA GLU A 59 -18.18 -1.41 -9.19
C GLU A 59 -17.77 -1.67 -7.74
N ILE A 60 -16.59 -2.25 -7.52
CA ILE A 60 -16.01 -2.46 -6.20
C ILE A 60 -15.67 -1.10 -5.55
N VAL A 61 -15.09 -0.17 -6.30
CA VAL A 61 -14.79 1.19 -5.81
C VAL A 61 -16.08 1.93 -5.44
N GLU A 62 -17.12 1.86 -6.26
CA GLU A 62 -18.42 2.48 -5.99
C GLU A 62 -19.06 1.90 -4.71
N MET A 63 -18.98 0.58 -4.52
CA MET A 63 -19.42 -0.07 -3.28
C MET A 63 -18.66 0.44 -2.05
N PHE A 64 -17.35 0.69 -2.16
CA PHE A 64 -16.55 1.24 -1.06
C PHE A 64 -16.78 2.72 -0.81
N GLU A 65 -17.11 3.49 -1.86
CA GLU A 65 -17.54 4.89 -1.71
C GLU A 65 -18.83 4.99 -0.90
N GLN A 66 -19.76 4.06 -1.11
CA GLN A 66 -21.02 4.00 -0.38
C GLN A 66 -20.85 3.43 1.04
N ASN A 67 -19.82 2.61 1.29
CA ASN A 67 -19.60 1.91 2.56
C ASN A 67 -18.11 1.83 2.94
N PRO A 68 -17.50 2.96 3.36
CA PRO A 68 -16.06 3.05 3.62
C PRO A 68 -15.55 2.09 4.72
N GLU A 69 -16.38 1.72 5.69
CA GLU A 69 -16.00 0.78 6.75
C GLU A 69 -15.74 -0.64 6.23
N MET A 70 -16.42 -1.03 5.15
CA MET A 70 -16.26 -2.35 4.52
C MET A 70 -14.85 -2.52 3.93
N PHE A 71 -14.19 -1.42 3.54
CA PHE A 71 -12.81 -1.46 3.05
C PHE A 71 -11.83 -1.92 4.14
N ASN A 72 -11.96 -1.38 5.35
CA ASN A 72 -11.10 -1.76 6.48
C ASN A 72 -11.24 -3.25 6.78
N ILE A 73 -12.48 -3.77 6.75
CA ILE A 73 -12.77 -5.19 6.99
C ILE A 73 -12.11 -6.06 5.90
N LEU A 74 -12.29 -5.72 4.62
CA LEU A 74 -11.74 -6.52 3.52
C LEU A 74 -10.21 -6.43 3.41
N ALA A 75 -9.61 -5.27 3.67
CA ALA A 75 -8.16 -5.10 3.74
C ALA A 75 -7.56 -5.95 4.87
N GLN A 76 -8.15 -5.91 6.07
CA GLN A 76 -7.75 -6.75 7.20
C GLN A 76 -7.90 -8.24 6.90
N MET A 77 -9.02 -8.64 6.28
CA MET A 77 -9.25 -10.04 5.89
C MET A 77 -8.22 -10.53 4.86
N SER A 78 -7.80 -9.68 3.91
CA SER A 78 -6.76 -10.04 2.92
C SER A 78 -5.40 -10.28 3.57
N TYR A 79 -5.05 -9.48 4.59
CA TYR A 79 -3.80 -9.64 5.33
C TYR A 79 -3.81 -10.92 6.19
N HIS A 80 -4.94 -11.22 6.84
CA HIS A 80 -5.08 -12.42 7.66
C HIS A 80 -5.23 -13.72 6.87
N TYR A 81 -5.59 -13.67 5.58
CA TYR A 81 -5.73 -14.88 4.76
C TYR A 81 -4.38 -15.58 4.47
N MET A 82 -3.25 -14.87 4.64
CA MET A 82 -1.89 -15.39 4.42
C MET A 82 -1.10 -15.61 5.73
N ALA A 83 -1.65 -15.25 6.88
CA ALA A 83 -0.99 -15.45 8.17
C ALA A 83 -1.47 -16.77 8.78
N ASP A 84 -0.57 -17.76 8.82
CA ASP A 84 -0.83 -19.00 9.55
C ASP A 84 -1.30 -18.72 10.99
N ARG A 85 -2.32 -19.46 11.39
CA ARG A 85 -3.02 -19.28 12.67
C ARG A 85 -2.10 -19.71 13.82
N GLU A 86 -1.50 -18.75 14.50
CA GLU A 86 -1.03 -18.94 15.87
C GLU A 86 -1.98 -18.25 16.86
N ASN A 87 -2.55 -19.08 17.74
CA ASN A 87 -3.44 -18.65 18.82
C ASN A 87 -2.61 -18.04 19.98
N ALA A 88 -3.18 -17.01 20.62
CA ALA A 88 -2.87 -16.53 21.97
C ALA A 88 -1.46 -15.92 22.21
N SER A 89 -1.10 -14.91 21.42
CA SER A 89 -0.32 -13.74 21.86
C SER A 89 -0.83 -12.52 21.08
N ASP A 90 -0.42 -11.28 21.42
CA ASP A 90 -0.79 -10.10 20.62
C ASP A 90 -0.58 -10.40 19.13
N SER A 91 -1.60 -10.21 18.29
CA SER A 91 -1.48 -10.48 16.85
C SER A 91 -0.24 -9.78 16.29
N LYS A 92 0.44 -10.37 15.29
CA LYS A 92 1.63 -9.76 14.65
C LYS A 92 1.40 -8.29 14.24
N GLU A 93 0.16 -7.97 13.85
CA GLU A 93 -0.29 -6.60 13.59
C GLU A 93 -0.23 -5.69 14.84
N ASN A 94 -0.73 -6.14 15.99
CA ASN A 94 -0.68 -5.36 17.22
C ASN A 94 0.77 -5.11 17.69
N LEU A 95 1.65 -6.09 17.54
CA LEU A 95 3.07 -5.94 17.85
C LEU A 95 3.76 -4.93 16.92
N LEU A 96 3.46 -5.01 15.62
CA LEU A 96 3.97 -4.07 14.63
C LEU A 96 3.45 -2.65 14.91
N LYS A 97 2.16 -2.50 15.20
CA LYS A 97 1.54 -1.23 15.55
C LYS A 97 2.19 -0.58 16.78
N LYS A 98 2.32 -1.33 17.89
CA LYS A 98 3.01 -0.86 19.11
C LYS A 98 4.45 -0.44 18.81
N SER A 99 5.15 -1.19 17.96
CA SER A 99 6.53 -0.86 17.58
C SER A 99 6.59 0.45 16.79
N LEU A 100 5.64 0.66 15.87
CA LEU A 100 5.53 1.88 15.06
C LEU A 100 5.17 3.13 15.88
N GLU A 101 4.37 2.99 16.93
CA GLU A 101 3.98 4.08 17.85
C GLU A 101 5.16 4.67 18.64
N THR A 102 6.25 3.92 18.81
CA THR A 102 7.42 4.35 19.60
C THR A 102 8.47 5.12 18.79
N ILE A 103 8.27 5.30 17.49
CA ILE A 103 9.27 5.89 16.58
C ILE A 103 9.12 7.41 16.52
N THR A 104 10.25 8.10 16.49
CA THR A 104 10.32 9.51 16.10
C THR A 104 10.26 9.62 14.57
N LEU A 105 9.23 10.27 14.02
CA LEU A 105 9.03 10.40 12.56
C LEU A 105 10.27 10.93 11.82
N ASP A 106 10.94 11.95 12.37
CA ASP A 106 12.12 12.57 11.75
C ASP A 106 13.33 11.63 11.63
N SER A 107 13.33 10.50 12.34
CA SER A 107 14.41 9.51 12.30
C SER A 107 14.14 8.37 11.32
N ILE A 108 12.97 8.32 10.67
CA ILE A 108 12.62 7.29 9.70
C ILE A 108 13.40 7.54 8.40
N PRO A 109 14.26 6.60 7.96
CA PRO A 109 14.95 6.74 6.70
C PRO A 109 13.97 6.50 5.55
N GLY A 110 14.00 7.32 4.51
CA GLY A 110 13.15 7.07 3.36
C GLY A 110 13.29 8.12 2.26
N ILE A 111 12.58 7.87 1.17
CA ILE A 111 12.37 8.85 0.11
C ILE A 111 11.09 9.59 0.42
N GLU A 112 11.17 10.90 0.63
CA GLU A 112 9.99 11.76 0.70
C GLU A 112 9.45 12.01 -0.71
N LEU A 113 8.19 11.66 -0.94
CA LEU A 113 7.51 11.85 -2.22
C LEU A 113 6.84 13.22 -2.34
N THR A 114 6.50 13.83 -1.21
CA THR A 114 5.83 15.13 -1.10
C THR A 114 6.83 16.29 -1.19
N ASN A 115 6.43 17.41 -1.79
CA ASN A 115 7.23 18.64 -1.79
C ASN A 115 6.60 19.70 -0.89
N PHE A 116 7.17 19.91 0.28
CA PHE A 116 6.73 20.96 1.20
C PHE A 116 7.49 22.27 1.04
N GLU A 117 6.77 23.38 1.20
CA GLU A 117 7.39 24.67 1.50
C GLU A 117 7.99 24.63 2.91
N LYS A 118 9.14 25.28 3.11
CA LYS A 118 10.00 25.19 4.31
C LYS A 118 9.30 25.54 5.64
N ASP A 119 8.15 26.21 5.60
CA ASP A 119 7.43 26.70 6.78
C ASP A 119 6.13 25.94 7.07
N SER A 120 5.84 24.88 6.30
CA SER A 120 4.67 24.05 6.54
C SER A 120 4.91 23.06 7.69
N MET A 121 3.96 23.00 8.63
CA MET A 121 3.94 21.99 9.68
C MET A 121 2.92 20.90 9.30
N PRO A 122 3.36 19.78 8.69
CA PRO A 122 2.46 18.71 8.32
C PRO A 122 1.79 18.13 9.58
N LYS A 123 0.47 17.90 9.46
CA LYS A 123 -0.37 17.33 10.51
C LYS A 123 -0.30 15.80 10.51
N ASN A 124 -0.11 15.23 9.32
CA ASN A 124 -0.06 13.80 9.10
C ASN A 124 1.25 13.40 8.43
N SER A 125 1.68 12.17 8.66
CA SER A 125 2.79 11.54 7.95
C SER A 125 2.42 10.12 7.56
N ILE A 126 2.62 9.78 6.30
CA ILE A 126 2.42 8.45 5.75
C ILE A 126 3.80 7.85 5.51
N VAL A 127 4.02 6.63 5.99
CA VAL A 127 5.26 5.88 5.79
C VAL A 127 4.92 4.54 5.15
N ALA A 128 5.31 4.37 3.90
CA ALA A 128 5.13 3.13 3.14
C ALA A 128 6.43 2.31 3.18
N PHE A 129 6.38 1.17 3.87
CA PHE A 129 7.44 0.17 3.86
C PHE A 129 7.23 -0.78 2.68
N VAL A 130 8.24 -0.88 1.82
CA VAL A 130 8.10 -1.50 0.49
C VAL A 130 9.33 -2.29 0.09
N SER A 131 9.17 -3.31 -0.76
CA SER A 131 10.30 -3.99 -1.39
C SER A 131 10.46 -3.53 -2.85
N PRO A 132 11.68 -3.22 -3.33
CA PRO A 132 11.91 -2.81 -4.72
C PRO A 132 11.38 -3.81 -5.75
N TYR A 133 11.51 -5.11 -5.47
CA TYR A 133 11.15 -6.17 -6.42
C TYR A 133 9.73 -6.69 -6.25
N CYS A 134 8.98 -6.24 -5.24
CA CYS A 134 7.57 -6.61 -5.09
C CYS A 134 6.70 -5.80 -6.08
N PRO A 135 5.99 -6.44 -7.03
CA PRO A 135 5.15 -5.72 -8.01
C PRO A 135 4.05 -4.88 -7.35
N HIS A 136 3.48 -5.38 -6.25
CA HIS A 136 2.48 -4.67 -5.45
C HIS A 136 3.06 -3.41 -4.81
N CYS A 137 4.27 -3.49 -4.27
CA CYS A 137 4.99 -2.35 -3.72
C CYS A 137 5.28 -1.29 -4.79
N ARG A 138 5.76 -1.69 -5.97
CA ARG A 138 6.03 -0.74 -7.06
C ARG A 138 4.77 -0.03 -7.53
N THR A 139 3.67 -0.77 -7.65
CA THR A 139 2.36 -0.19 -7.99
C THR A 139 1.88 0.79 -6.93
N LEU A 140 2.02 0.44 -5.64
CA LEU A 140 1.70 1.36 -4.54
C LEU A 140 2.50 2.66 -4.62
N ILE A 141 3.81 2.58 -4.87
CA ILE A 141 4.67 3.78 -4.97
C ILE A 141 4.24 4.65 -6.16
N LYS A 142 3.94 4.04 -7.31
CA LYS A 142 3.41 4.75 -8.49
C LYS A 142 2.08 5.45 -8.16
N ASN A 143 1.18 4.78 -7.46
CA ASN A 143 -0.10 5.36 -7.02
C ASN A 143 0.11 6.52 -6.03
N LEU A 144 1.01 6.39 -5.07
CA LEU A 144 1.33 7.48 -4.13
C LEU A 144 1.91 8.70 -4.85
N ILE A 145 2.79 8.49 -5.84
CA ILE A 145 3.32 9.59 -6.68
C ILE A 145 2.20 10.23 -7.51
N GLN A 146 1.28 9.43 -8.04
CA GLN A 146 0.12 9.95 -8.77
C GLN A 146 -0.78 10.79 -7.87
N LEU A 147 -1.11 10.33 -6.67
CA LEU A 147 -1.89 11.07 -5.69
C LEU A 147 -1.23 12.40 -5.31
N GLU A 148 0.10 12.42 -5.19
CA GLU A 148 0.86 13.66 -4.97
C GLU A 148 0.74 14.62 -6.17
N LYS A 149 0.86 14.11 -7.42
CA LYS A 149 0.65 14.92 -8.63
C LYS A 149 -0.76 15.51 -8.71
N GLU A 150 -1.75 14.77 -8.21
CA GLU A 150 -3.16 15.19 -8.10
C GLU A 150 -3.42 16.09 -6.88
N LYS A 151 -2.38 16.44 -6.11
CA LYS A 151 -2.45 17.28 -4.89
C LYS A 151 -3.35 16.70 -3.79
N PHE A 152 -3.55 15.39 -3.77
CA PHE A 152 -4.39 14.71 -2.78
C PHE A 152 -3.93 14.97 -1.33
N PHE A 153 -2.62 14.94 -1.09
CA PHE A 153 -2.05 15.10 0.25
C PHE A 153 -2.02 16.55 0.73
N GLY A 154 -1.99 17.51 -0.19
CA GLY A 154 -1.86 18.94 0.08
C GLY A 154 -0.70 19.30 1.03
N ASN A 155 -0.77 20.48 1.64
CA ASN A 155 0.30 20.98 2.52
C ASN A 155 0.20 20.46 3.97
N HIS A 156 -0.48 19.34 4.21
CA HIS A 156 -0.76 18.85 5.56
C HIS A 156 -0.38 17.38 5.80
N THR A 157 0.05 16.65 4.77
CA THR A 157 0.38 15.21 4.88
C THR A 157 1.69 14.88 4.18
N THR A 158 2.74 14.48 4.90
CA THR A 158 3.98 13.99 4.27
C THR A 158 3.85 12.54 3.84
N VAL A 159 4.57 12.16 2.78
CA VAL A 159 4.61 10.76 2.32
C VAL A 159 6.05 10.32 2.17
N HIS A 160 6.44 9.28 2.90
CA HIS A 160 7.77 8.68 2.89
C HIS A 160 7.71 7.22 2.43
N VAL A 161 8.69 6.82 1.64
CA VAL A 161 8.86 5.45 1.17
C VAL A 161 10.15 4.87 1.77
N VAL A 162 10.01 3.79 2.53
CA VAL A 162 11.13 3.06 3.16
C VAL A 162 11.32 1.75 2.40
N TYR A 163 12.42 1.63 1.68
CA TYR A 163 12.73 0.40 0.94
C TYR A 163 13.32 -0.67 1.85
N ALA A 164 12.90 -1.93 1.64
CA ALA A 164 13.38 -3.10 2.34
C ALA A 164 14.44 -3.83 1.50
N PRO A 165 15.75 -3.61 1.77
CA PRO A 165 16.82 -4.36 1.16
C PRO A 165 16.95 -5.74 1.83
N THR A 166 16.06 -6.66 1.49
CA THR A 166 16.00 -8.03 2.07
C THR A 166 17.12 -8.96 1.57
N ASN A 167 17.85 -8.56 0.53
CA ASN A 167 18.98 -9.28 -0.06
C ASN A 167 19.91 -8.31 -0.82
N SER A 168 21.03 -8.80 -1.35
CA SER A 168 22.00 -8.01 -2.13
C SER A 168 21.37 -7.32 -3.34
N ALA A 169 20.51 -8.01 -4.10
CA ALA A 169 19.84 -7.43 -5.25
C ALA A 169 18.97 -6.22 -4.88
N SER A 170 18.19 -6.35 -3.80
CA SER A 170 17.30 -5.30 -3.30
C SER A 170 18.06 -4.18 -2.61
N HIS A 171 19.24 -4.45 -2.02
CA HIS A 171 20.16 -3.40 -1.58
C HIS A 171 20.66 -2.55 -2.75
N CYS A 172 21.15 -3.19 -3.82
CA CYS A 172 21.55 -2.48 -5.04
C CYS A 172 20.40 -1.66 -5.64
N ALA A 173 19.20 -2.27 -5.75
CA ALA A 173 18.02 -1.56 -6.24
C ALA A 173 17.64 -0.37 -5.35
N THR A 174 17.69 -0.53 -4.02
CA THR A 174 17.41 0.55 -3.07
C THR A 174 18.36 1.73 -3.27
N LYS A 175 19.66 1.47 -3.42
CA LYS A 175 20.65 2.52 -3.71
C LYS A 175 20.38 3.23 -5.03
N ALA A 176 20.00 2.48 -6.06
CA ALA A 176 19.66 3.07 -7.36
C ALA A 176 18.40 3.95 -7.27
N LEU A 177 17.36 3.52 -6.56
CA LEU A 177 16.13 4.28 -6.34
C LEU A 177 16.40 5.57 -5.53
N LEU A 178 17.24 5.49 -4.49
CA LEU A 178 17.70 6.66 -3.72
C LEU A 178 18.46 7.66 -4.61
N ALA A 179 19.38 7.17 -5.44
CA ALA A 179 20.14 8.01 -6.36
C ALA A 179 19.25 8.66 -7.42
N ALA A 180 18.35 7.89 -8.04
CA ALA A 180 17.40 8.38 -9.02
C ALA A 180 16.52 9.50 -8.46
N HIS A 181 16.00 9.32 -7.24
CA HIS A 181 15.23 10.36 -6.56
C HIS A 181 16.09 11.60 -6.23
N LYS A 182 17.34 11.41 -5.78
CA LYS A 182 18.23 12.54 -5.51
C LYS A 182 18.51 13.39 -6.75
N MET A 183 18.60 12.76 -7.92
CA MET A 183 18.93 13.44 -9.18
C MET A 183 17.72 14.06 -9.87
N LYS A 184 16.56 13.40 -9.85
CA LYS A 184 15.37 13.78 -10.64
C LYS A 184 14.05 13.68 -9.86
N LYS A 185 14.09 13.64 -8.53
CA LYS A 185 12.90 13.57 -7.66
C LYS A 185 11.98 12.40 -8.08
N ASN A 186 10.67 12.59 -7.99
CA ASN A 186 9.68 11.57 -8.32
C ASN A 186 9.77 11.07 -9.77
N ASP A 187 10.21 11.92 -10.72
CA ASP A 187 10.35 11.48 -12.11
C ASP A 187 11.52 10.51 -12.28
N GLY A 188 12.66 10.76 -11.62
CA GLY A 188 13.76 9.80 -11.57
C GLY A 188 13.35 8.49 -10.90
N LEU A 189 12.60 8.60 -9.80
CA LEU A 189 12.11 7.43 -9.08
C LEU A 189 11.20 6.56 -9.96
N LEU A 190 10.23 7.17 -10.67
CA LEU A 190 9.35 6.46 -11.59
C LEU A 190 10.13 5.72 -12.67
N LYS A 191 11.14 6.36 -13.28
CA LYS A 191 11.97 5.71 -14.30
C LYS A 191 12.79 4.55 -13.75
N ALA A 192 13.36 4.69 -12.55
CA ALA A 192 14.07 3.59 -11.91
C ALA A 192 13.13 2.41 -11.58
N LEU A 193 11.88 2.67 -11.19
CA LEU A 193 10.86 1.63 -10.99
C LEU A 193 10.47 0.94 -12.30
N ASP A 194 10.34 1.69 -13.39
CA ASP A 194 10.05 1.13 -14.72
C ASP A 194 11.18 0.19 -15.19
N ILE A 195 12.45 0.54 -14.94
CA ILE A 195 13.59 -0.35 -15.22
C ILE A 195 13.43 -1.69 -14.48
N ILE A 196 13.00 -1.67 -13.21
CA ILE A 196 12.73 -2.90 -12.45
C ILE A 196 11.55 -3.68 -13.05
N ASP A 197 10.47 -3.01 -13.46
CA ASP A 197 9.29 -3.67 -14.05
C ASP A 197 9.62 -4.45 -15.33
N THR A 198 10.60 -4.00 -16.11
CA THR A 198 11.04 -4.73 -17.31
C THR A 198 11.82 -6.03 -17.01
N ARG A 199 12.07 -6.36 -15.73
CA ARG A 199 12.88 -7.50 -15.30
C ARG A 199 12.12 -8.34 -14.27
N PHE A 200 11.68 -9.53 -14.69
CA PHE A 200 10.87 -10.44 -13.86
C PHE A 200 11.61 -11.04 -12.64
N SER A 201 12.92 -10.88 -12.53
CA SER A 201 13.72 -11.47 -11.43
C SER A 201 14.67 -10.43 -10.82
N PRO A 202 14.93 -10.49 -9.50
CA PRO A 202 15.97 -9.68 -8.87
C PRO A 202 17.32 -10.01 -9.50
N VAL A 203 17.91 -9.06 -10.23
CA VAL A 203 19.23 -9.23 -10.83
C VAL A 203 20.22 -8.36 -10.06
N GLU A 204 21.11 -8.99 -9.30
CA GLU A 204 22.19 -8.31 -8.59
C GLU A 204 23.11 -7.53 -9.54
N ALA A 205 23.32 -8.09 -10.74
CA ALA A 205 24.17 -7.56 -11.78
C ALA A 205 23.45 -6.58 -12.73
N MET A 206 22.42 -5.88 -12.27
CA MET A 206 21.86 -4.78 -13.07
C MET A 206 22.90 -3.66 -13.19
N ASP A 207 23.23 -3.32 -14.43
CA ASP A 207 24.05 -2.15 -14.76
C ASP A 207 23.20 -0.89 -14.63
N TRP A 208 22.88 -0.55 -13.37
CA TRP A 208 22.04 0.58 -13.00
C TRP A 208 22.48 1.91 -13.63
N PRO A 209 23.79 2.26 -13.63
CA PRO A 209 24.25 3.47 -14.30
C PRO A 209 23.88 3.51 -15.78
N LYS A 210 24.18 2.45 -16.53
CA LYS A 210 23.90 2.37 -17.96
C LYS A 210 22.40 2.41 -18.26
N LEU A 211 21.62 1.62 -17.53
CA LEU A 211 20.17 1.56 -17.70
C LEU A 211 19.51 2.91 -17.38
N PHE A 212 19.93 3.56 -16.30
CA PHE A 212 19.37 4.85 -15.92
C PHE A 212 19.75 5.96 -16.92
N SER A 213 21.01 6.02 -17.35
CA SER A 213 21.47 6.99 -18.36
C SER A 213 20.83 6.78 -19.74
N HIS A 214 20.47 5.54 -20.10
CA HIS A 214 19.71 5.29 -21.32
C HIS A 214 18.32 5.98 -21.29
N HIS A 215 17.67 6.02 -20.11
CA HIS A 215 16.39 6.70 -19.92
C HIS A 215 16.52 8.19 -19.60
N HIS A 216 17.67 8.62 -19.09
CA HIS A 216 18.02 10.01 -18.79
C HIS A 216 19.38 10.36 -19.43
N PRO A 217 19.46 10.57 -20.76
CA PRO A 217 20.72 10.83 -21.47
C PRO A 217 21.48 12.06 -20.96
N GLU A 218 20.77 13.00 -20.33
CA GLU A 218 21.34 14.18 -19.70
C GLU A 218 22.09 13.88 -18.38
N ILE A 219 21.93 12.67 -17.84
CA ILE A 219 22.64 12.19 -16.65
C ILE A 219 23.70 11.18 -17.09
N PRO A 220 25.01 11.53 -17.02
CA PRO A 220 26.08 10.59 -17.37
C PRO A 220 26.13 9.38 -16.43
N GLU A 221 26.47 8.20 -16.97
CA GLU A 221 26.57 6.95 -16.21
C GLU A 221 27.49 7.09 -14.99
N LYS A 222 28.65 7.75 -15.20
CA LYS A 222 29.63 8.01 -14.14
C LYS A 222 29.00 8.82 -12.98
N THR A 223 28.21 9.84 -13.29
CA THR A 223 27.56 10.70 -12.29
C THR A 223 26.50 9.93 -11.51
N PHE A 224 25.69 9.11 -12.20
CA PHE A 224 24.73 8.24 -11.53
C PHE A 224 25.42 7.22 -10.62
N SER A 225 26.46 6.54 -11.13
CA SER A 225 27.25 5.56 -10.37
C SER A 225 27.87 6.19 -9.11
N GLN A 226 28.45 7.38 -9.22
CA GLN A 226 28.98 8.12 -8.08
C GLN A 226 27.90 8.48 -7.06
N THR A 227 26.71 8.88 -7.51
CA THR A 227 25.58 9.21 -6.62
C THR A 227 25.05 7.97 -5.90
N MET A 228 24.88 6.86 -6.63
CA MET A 228 24.44 5.57 -6.12
C MET A 228 25.41 4.97 -5.09
N ASN A 229 26.71 5.11 -5.33
CA ASN A 229 27.75 4.49 -4.51
C ASN A 229 28.40 5.45 -3.50
N CYS A 230 27.88 6.67 -3.33
CA CYS A 230 28.41 7.57 -2.32
C CYS A 230 28.10 7.09 -0.89
N PRO A 231 28.93 7.44 0.11
CA PRO A 231 28.74 6.99 1.50
C PRO A 231 27.37 7.32 2.09
N ALA A 232 26.80 8.47 1.72
CA ALA A 232 25.48 8.88 2.18
C ALA A 232 24.36 7.92 1.70
N THR A 233 24.39 7.53 0.43
CA THR A 233 23.42 6.57 -0.15
C THR A 233 23.58 5.18 0.47
N GLU A 234 24.81 4.73 0.69
CA GLU A 234 25.09 3.46 1.37
C GLU A 234 24.57 3.46 2.82
N GLN A 235 24.84 4.53 3.57
CA GLN A 235 24.36 4.68 4.95
C GLN A 235 22.84 4.76 5.00
N HIS A 236 22.20 5.46 4.06
CA HIS A 236 20.75 5.53 3.97
C HIS A 236 20.14 4.15 3.73
N SER A 237 20.66 3.38 2.77
CA SER A 237 20.19 2.02 2.49
C SER A 237 20.33 1.10 3.71
N LYS A 238 21.46 1.17 4.42
CA LYS A 238 21.68 0.40 5.67
C LYS A 238 20.69 0.78 6.76
N LYS A 239 20.40 2.07 6.96
CA LYS A 239 19.37 2.52 7.92
C LYS A 239 17.99 1.97 7.56
N CYS A 240 17.62 1.94 6.27
CA CYS A 240 16.36 1.31 5.87
C CYS A 240 16.32 -0.18 6.25
N ALA A 241 17.41 -0.92 6.02
CA ALA A 241 17.55 -2.32 6.43
C ALA A 241 17.36 -2.52 7.94
N GLU A 242 17.99 -1.65 8.75
CA GLU A 242 17.87 -1.66 10.21
C GLU A 242 16.43 -1.46 10.67
N TYR A 243 15.68 -0.53 10.07
CA TYR A 243 14.28 -0.28 10.40
C TYR A 243 13.39 -1.47 10.05
N ILE A 244 13.56 -2.05 8.85
CA ILE A 244 12.78 -3.22 8.44
C ILE A 244 13.03 -4.41 9.37
N ARG A 245 14.29 -4.63 9.77
CA ARG A 245 14.65 -5.68 10.74
C ARG A 245 14.07 -5.38 12.13
N LYS A 246 14.13 -4.12 12.58
CA LYS A 246 13.61 -3.70 13.89
C LYS A 246 12.12 -3.99 14.04
N PHE A 247 11.33 -3.85 12.98
CA PHE A 247 9.89 -4.07 13.04
C PHE A 247 9.45 -5.49 12.73
N ASN A 248 10.38 -6.38 12.38
CA ASN A 248 10.09 -7.76 12.01
C ASN A 248 8.93 -7.85 10.99
N MET A 249 9.00 -7.05 9.92
CA MET A 249 7.99 -7.00 8.88
C MET A 249 8.10 -8.24 7.99
N ASP A 250 7.25 -9.23 8.25
CA ASP A 250 7.20 -10.50 7.50
C ASP A 250 6.55 -10.35 6.12
N SER A 251 5.83 -9.25 5.88
CA SER A 251 5.13 -8.99 4.61
C SER A 251 5.17 -7.51 4.23
N LEU A 252 5.17 -7.24 2.93
CA LEU A 252 5.21 -5.91 2.33
C LEU A 252 4.23 -5.86 1.14
N PRO A 253 3.54 -4.72 0.89
CA PRO A 253 3.74 -3.42 1.53
C PRO A 253 3.03 -3.28 2.89
N VAL A 254 3.55 -2.38 3.72
CA VAL A 254 2.90 -1.90 4.95
C VAL A 254 2.83 -0.37 4.87
N ILE A 255 1.65 0.21 5.10
CA ILE A 255 1.50 1.67 5.17
C ILE A 255 1.16 2.05 6.61
N ALA A 256 2.04 2.80 7.25
CA ALA A 256 1.81 3.40 8.56
C ALA A 256 1.36 4.86 8.38
N ILE A 257 0.30 5.25 9.08
CA ILE A 257 -0.29 6.59 9.03
C ILE A 257 -0.17 7.18 10.43
N TYR A 258 0.63 8.22 10.55
CA TYR A 258 0.85 8.96 11.78
C TYR A 258 0.01 10.23 11.73
N THR A 259 -0.87 10.39 12.71
CA THR A 259 -1.66 11.62 12.88
C THR A 259 -1.22 12.32 14.16
N LYS A 260 -0.79 13.59 14.05
CA LYS A 260 -0.48 14.39 15.22
C LYS A 260 -1.79 14.78 15.91
N SER A 261 -1.96 14.30 17.14
CA SER A 261 -3.03 14.80 18.01
C SER A 261 -2.61 16.18 18.53
N PRO A 262 -3.48 17.21 18.42
CA PRO A 262 -3.17 18.54 18.96
C PRO A 262 -2.99 18.56 20.49
N ASN A 263 -3.48 17.52 21.20
CA ASN A 263 -3.54 17.51 22.67
C ASN A 263 -2.64 16.44 23.34
N THR A 264 -1.87 15.65 22.58
CA THR A 264 -1.00 14.61 23.16
C THR A 264 0.36 14.57 22.47
N LYS A 265 1.43 14.33 23.24
CA LYS A 265 2.79 14.07 22.70
C LYS A 265 2.89 12.77 21.88
N THR A 266 1.84 11.94 21.92
CA THR A 266 1.74 10.66 21.22
C THR A 266 1.08 10.84 19.86
N SER A 267 1.73 10.32 18.81
CA SER A 267 1.13 10.22 17.47
C SER A 267 0.24 8.99 17.45
N ALA A 268 -1.02 9.13 17.04
CA ALA A 268 -1.85 7.96 16.79
C ALA A 268 -1.38 7.32 15.47
N VAL A 269 -1.05 6.03 15.54
CA VAL A 269 -0.66 5.25 14.36
C VAL A 269 -1.85 4.43 13.90
N ASP A 270 -2.25 4.64 12.66
CA ASP A 270 -3.11 3.75 11.90
C ASP A 270 -2.27 2.96 10.89
N MET A 271 -2.77 1.81 10.47
CA MET A 271 -2.09 0.98 9.49
C MET A 271 -3.03 0.54 8.39
N ILE A 272 -2.51 0.49 7.16
CA ILE A 272 -3.11 -0.22 6.05
C ILE A 272 -2.16 -1.37 5.72
N LEU A 273 -2.71 -2.57 5.84
CA LEU A 273 -2.01 -3.82 5.61
C LEU A 273 -2.50 -4.46 4.31
N GLY A 274 -1.60 -5.08 3.57
CA GLY A 274 -1.91 -5.71 2.29
C GLY A 274 -1.81 -4.74 1.11
N ASN A 275 -2.33 -5.17 -0.03
CA ASN A 275 -2.04 -4.55 -1.33
C ASN A 275 -3.21 -3.71 -1.86
N PRO A 276 -3.27 -2.40 -1.60
CA PRO A 276 -4.16 -1.50 -2.32
C PRO A 276 -3.52 -1.10 -3.67
N SER A 277 -3.17 -2.06 -4.53
CA SER A 277 -2.58 -1.75 -5.84
C SER A 277 -3.56 -1.03 -6.78
N HIS A 278 -4.85 -1.07 -6.47
CA HIS A 278 -5.83 -0.24 -7.17
C HIS A 278 -5.88 1.16 -6.57
N ILE A 279 -5.62 2.19 -7.37
CA ILE A 279 -5.55 3.58 -6.91
C ILE A 279 -6.86 4.05 -6.26
N GLY A 280 -8.02 3.64 -6.77
CA GLY A 280 -9.32 3.97 -6.17
C GLY A 280 -9.47 3.42 -4.75
N LEU A 281 -9.00 2.18 -4.52
CA LEU A 281 -9.04 1.54 -3.20
C LEU A 281 -8.08 2.23 -2.22
N LEU A 282 -6.85 2.52 -2.66
CA LEU A 282 -5.88 3.28 -1.87
C LEU A 282 -6.44 4.65 -1.49
N THR A 283 -7.05 5.35 -2.45
CA THR A 283 -7.64 6.68 -2.25
C THR A 283 -8.72 6.65 -1.18
N GLN A 284 -9.65 5.71 -1.26
CA GLN A 284 -10.73 5.59 -0.27
C GLN A 284 -10.18 5.24 1.12
N ALA A 285 -9.24 4.31 1.19
CA ALA A 285 -8.57 3.96 2.45
C ALA A 285 -7.91 5.17 3.11
N LEU A 286 -7.17 5.96 2.32
CA LEU A 286 -6.49 7.15 2.79
C LEU A 286 -7.48 8.25 3.18
N LYS A 287 -8.57 8.47 2.43
CA LYS A 287 -9.61 9.43 2.79
C LYS A 287 -10.19 9.13 4.17
N VAL A 288 -10.53 7.87 4.43
CA VAL A 288 -11.09 7.43 5.71
C VAL A 288 -10.08 7.63 6.85
N LYS A 289 -8.84 7.18 6.66
CA LYS A 289 -7.81 7.22 7.72
C LYS A 289 -7.30 8.64 8.01
N LEU A 290 -7.19 9.47 6.98
CA LEU A 290 -6.76 10.87 7.11
C LEU A 290 -7.91 11.83 7.42
N LYS A 291 -9.17 11.35 7.40
CA LYS A 291 -10.40 12.15 7.57
C LYS A 291 -10.51 13.28 6.53
N ILE A 292 -10.10 13.00 5.30
CA ILE A 292 -10.26 13.92 4.15
C ILE A 292 -11.69 13.76 3.61
N LYS A 293 -12.40 14.87 3.44
CA LYS A 293 -13.76 14.89 2.87
C LYS A 293 -13.72 14.77 1.35
#